data_AF-A0A8C4NUJ0-F1
#
_entry.id   AF-A0A8C4NUJ0-F1
#
_cell.length_a   1.000
_cell.length_b   1.000
_cell.length_c   1.000
_cell.angle_alpha   90.00
_cell.angle_beta   90.00
_cell.angle_gamma   90.00
#
_symmetry.space_group_name_H-M   'P 1'
#
loop_
_entity.id
_entity.type
_entity.pdbx_description
1 polymer ?
#
loop_
_entity_poly.entity_id
_entity_poly.type
_entity_poly.pdbx_seq_one_letter_code
_entity_poly.pdbx_strand_id
1 'polypeptide(L)'
;MTTSEKVVDLLNQAALIPTDEKLAVLKQVQELIINKDPSLLDNFLDELIAFQTDKSIEVRKFVIGFIEEACKRDNELLLRLIANLNMLLKDDSVNVVKKAILTLTQLYKVTLQWLVRSKVVSERQEACWDLVTQMKGDVLALLDSENDGVRTHAIKFTESLIISLSPRTSDSDIPKRQEGDISLDKVPKDHSYIRYDVLCEEGKTALERLLKFMVHPAISSINLTTALGSLATIARQRPMFMSEVVQAYETLHANLPPTLAKSQVSSVRKNLKLHLVAVLKHPCSLEFQGQISTLLLDLGMPQSEITRSTPAPREQRKRPRHEQYTEGKKVKMEPALIEDDEDKEEPAPLSVPKPAAVPVAQSAIDLTAEFLHPLLNPENVANLVLISMVYLPDVMPASFQATYTPVESAGTDAQIKHLARLMATQMTSAGIGPAREDDACKEEGNEEDSGTKDQLIKRKVPAVMLGQAISVVGGYTEKAPTPDVVPTTVKRLPEPILPTAQTKMTGASGRKKVFRLSDVVQTLSEPQIETLTSKAVKRILHSEKAIAQSGMSHVRVKLLSRLVTQFEGMMKEDVLEFILDDIRTRSDLAFSLLYQEYNTYLNFSPNWSWRLPTR
;
A
#
# COMPACT_ATOMS: atom_id res chain seq x y z
N MET A 1 5.92 -38.96 35.08
CA MET A 1 4.89 -38.43 34.16
C MET A 1 5.50 -38.35 32.77
N THR A 2 4.98 -39.12 31.82
CA THR A 2 5.44 -39.10 30.43
C THR A 2 5.03 -37.78 29.74
N THR A 3 5.65 -37.44 28.61
CA THR A 3 5.25 -36.24 27.84
C THR A 3 3.78 -36.33 27.41
N SER A 4 3.32 -37.50 26.99
CA SER A 4 1.92 -37.76 26.62
C SER A 4 0.96 -37.54 27.79
N GLU A 5 1.25 -38.11 28.98
CA GLU A 5 0.43 -37.89 30.18
C GLU A 5 0.34 -36.40 30.54
N LYS A 6 1.47 -35.68 30.43
CA LYS A 6 1.51 -34.24 30.70
C LYS A 6 0.66 -33.44 29.71
N VAL A 7 0.67 -33.81 28.43
CA VAL A 7 -0.18 -33.17 27.41
C VAL A 7 -1.66 -33.39 27.72
N VAL A 8 -2.06 -34.62 28.07
CA VAL A 8 -3.45 -34.94 28.46
C VAL A 8 -3.89 -34.12 29.67
N ASP A 9 -3.07 -34.04 30.71
CA ASP A 9 -3.38 -33.25 31.92
C ASP A 9 -3.54 -31.76 31.58
N LEU A 10 -2.63 -31.18 30.80
CA LEU A 10 -2.71 -29.80 30.36
C LEU A 10 -3.95 -29.53 29.50
N LEU A 11 -4.36 -30.46 28.62
CA LEU A 11 -5.57 -30.28 27.80
C LEU A 11 -6.85 -30.34 28.64
N ASN A 12 -6.92 -31.26 29.59
CA ASN A 12 -8.02 -31.34 30.54
C ASN A 12 -8.12 -30.06 31.39
N GLN A 13 -6.99 -29.52 31.82
CA GLN A 13 -6.93 -28.23 32.50
C GLN A 13 -7.41 -27.09 31.59
N ALA A 14 -6.93 -27.01 30.35
CA ALA A 14 -7.33 -25.98 29.39
C ALA A 14 -8.83 -25.99 29.06
N ALA A 15 -9.49 -27.15 29.13
CA ALA A 15 -10.94 -27.26 28.94
C ALA A 15 -11.76 -26.62 30.08
N LEU A 16 -11.22 -26.59 31.30
CA LEU A 16 -11.91 -26.13 32.51
C LEU A 16 -11.54 -24.69 32.91
N ILE A 17 -10.36 -24.22 32.52
CA ILE A 17 -9.79 -22.94 32.94
C ILE A 17 -10.39 -21.75 32.14
N PRO A 18 -10.60 -20.58 32.78
CA PRO A 18 -11.04 -19.35 32.11
C PRO A 18 -10.06 -18.86 31.04
N THR A 19 -10.56 -18.05 30.11
CA THR A 19 -9.87 -17.63 28.88
C THR A 19 -8.43 -17.15 29.03
N ASP A 20 -8.13 -16.37 30.08
CA ASP A 20 -6.85 -15.66 30.20
C ASP A 20 -5.68 -16.60 30.57
N GLU A 21 -5.95 -17.64 31.35
CA GLU A 21 -4.95 -18.65 31.73
C GLU A 21 -4.87 -19.80 30.71
N LYS A 22 -5.98 -20.06 29.99
CA LYS A 22 -6.08 -21.11 28.97
C LYS A 22 -4.98 -21.01 27.90
N LEU A 23 -4.67 -19.80 27.44
CA LEU A 23 -3.65 -19.57 26.41
C LEU A 23 -2.25 -19.99 26.83
N ALA A 24 -1.89 -19.79 28.11
CA ALA A 24 -0.58 -20.18 28.61
C ALA A 24 -0.44 -21.70 28.62
N VAL A 25 -1.50 -22.41 29.02
CA VAL A 25 -1.56 -23.87 29.02
C VAL A 25 -1.49 -24.43 27.61
N LEU A 26 -2.28 -23.89 26.68
CA LEU A 26 -2.29 -24.34 25.28
C LEU A 26 -0.93 -24.12 24.59
N LYS A 27 -0.23 -23.01 24.87
CA LYS A 27 1.14 -22.77 24.37
C LYS A 27 2.14 -23.79 24.92
N GLN A 28 1.99 -24.22 26.17
CA GLN A 28 2.82 -25.31 26.71
C GLN A 28 2.55 -26.62 25.99
N VAL A 29 1.28 -26.93 25.70
CA VAL A 29 0.94 -28.12 24.91
C VAL A 29 1.57 -28.05 23.52
N GLN A 30 1.45 -26.91 22.82
CA GLN A 30 2.07 -26.70 21.51
C GLN A 30 3.57 -26.98 21.54
N GLU A 31 4.31 -26.45 22.53
CA GLU A 31 5.75 -26.68 22.66
C GLU A 31 6.08 -28.16 22.86
N LEU A 32 5.28 -28.86 23.67
CA LEU A 32 5.47 -30.29 23.93
C LEU A 32 5.25 -31.14 22.67
N ILE A 33 4.21 -30.86 21.88
CA ILE A 33 3.84 -31.69 20.73
C ILE A 33 4.48 -31.27 19.39
N ILE A 34 4.96 -30.03 19.24
CA ILE A 34 5.62 -29.58 17.99
C ILE A 34 7.14 -29.68 18.08
N ASN A 35 7.72 -29.40 19.25
CA ASN A 35 9.17 -29.26 19.41
C ASN A 35 9.78 -30.36 20.27
N LYS A 36 9.19 -30.67 21.43
CA LYS A 36 9.77 -31.65 22.36
C LYS A 36 9.57 -33.09 21.90
N ASP A 37 8.36 -33.48 21.54
CA ASP A 37 8.01 -34.83 21.09
C ASP A 37 7.02 -34.76 19.91
N PRO A 38 7.53 -34.54 18.67
CA PRO A 38 6.70 -34.41 17.47
C PRO A 38 5.85 -35.63 17.14
N SER A 39 6.18 -36.80 17.67
CA SER A 39 5.41 -38.04 17.45
C SER A 39 4.00 -37.96 18.05
N LEU A 40 3.79 -37.04 19.00
CA LEU A 40 2.51 -36.81 19.65
C LEU A 40 1.59 -35.88 18.86
N LEU A 41 2.08 -35.21 17.81
CA LEU A 41 1.33 -34.17 17.10
C LEU A 41 0.04 -34.71 16.46
N ASP A 42 0.12 -35.85 15.75
CA ASP A 42 -1.04 -36.45 15.09
C ASP A 42 -2.08 -36.98 16.10
N ASN A 43 -1.60 -37.46 17.26
CA ASN A 43 -2.44 -38.01 18.33
C ASN A 43 -3.29 -36.96 19.03
N PHE A 44 -2.79 -35.72 19.19
CA PHE A 44 -3.46 -34.64 19.90
C PHE A 44 -3.98 -33.53 18.97
N LEU A 45 -4.00 -33.79 17.66
CA LEU A 45 -4.35 -32.77 16.69
C LEU A 45 -5.80 -32.31 16.86
N ASP A 46 -6.72 -33.24 16.98
CA ASP A 46 -8.15 -32.96 17.01
C ASP A 46 -8.55 -32.20 18.29
N GLU A 47 -7.93 -32.52 19.43
CA GLU A 47 -8.13 -31.84 20.71
C GLU A 47 -7.68 -30.37 20.66
N LEU A 48 -6.56 -30.07 19.99
CA LEU A 48 -6.08 -28.69 19.81
C LEU A 48 -6.97 -27.90 18.87
N ILE A 49 -7.40 -28.54 17.78
CA ILE A 49 -8.28 -27.92 16.79
C ILE A 49 -9.67 -27.66 17.34
N ALA A 50 -10.16 -28.45 18.30
CA ALA A 50 -11.46 -28.21 18.94
C ALA A 50 -11.61 -26.81 19.55
N PHE A 51 -10.50 -26.16 19.94
CA PHE A 51 -10.49 -24.78 20.43
C PHE A 51 -10.74 -23.72 19.35
N GLN A 52 -10.88 -24.09 18.07
CA GLN A 52 -11.19 -23.16 16.98
C GLN A 52 -12.56 -22.48 17.11
N THR A 53 -13.50 -23.09 17.85
CA THR A 53 -14.83 -22.53 18.13
C THR A 53 -14.90 -21.86 19.50
N ASP A 54 -13.76 -21.66 20.18
CA ASP A 54 -13.74 -20.99 21.48
C ASP A 54 -14.22 -19.54 21.35
N LYS A 55 -14.92 -19.06 22.39
CA LYS A 55 -15.46 -17.69 22.43
C LYS A 55 -14.35 -16.65 22.39
N SER A 56 -13.16 -16.98 22.92
CA SER A 56 -12.02 -16.10 22.95
C SER A 56 -11.36 -15.93 21.59
N ILE A 57 -11.29 -14.68 21.13
CA ILE A 57 -10.55 -14.27 19.93
C ILE A 57 -9.08 -14.71 20.01
N GLU A 58 -8.45 -14.59 21.17
CA GLU A 58 -7.04 -14.92 21.34
C GLU A 58 -6.80 -16.43 21.28
N VAL A 59 -7.75 -17.25 21.75
CA VAL A 59 -7.67 -18.72 21.63
C VAL A 59 -7.81 -19.14 20.18
N ARG A 60 -8.78 -18.56 19.44
CA ARG A 60 -8.91 -18.84 18.00
C ARG A 60 -7.67 -18.41 17.21
N LYS A 61 -7.09 -17.25 17.52
CA LYS A 61 -5.79 -16.80 16.94
C LYS A 61 -4.64 -17.75 17.28
N PHE A 62 -4.63 -18.30 18.49
CA PHE A 62 -3.66 -19.32 18.87
C PHE A 62 -3.83 -20.58 18.01
N VAL A 63 -5.05 -21.07 17.79
CA VAL A 63 -5.30 -22.24 16.94
C VAL A 63 -4.80 -22.00 15.50
N ILE A 64 -5.00 -20.80 14.94
CA ILE A 64 -4.41 -20.45 13.63
C ILE A 64 -2.88 -20.53 13.66
N GLY A 65 -2.25 -20.02 14.72
CA GLY A 65 -0.80 -20.11 14.91
C GLY A 65 -0.31 -21.55 15.08
N PHE A 66 -1.09 -22.40 15.76
CA PHE A 66 -0.81 -23.83 15.89
C PHE A 66 -0.88 -24.54 14.53
N ILE A 67 -1.92 -24.28 13.72
CA ILE A 67 -2.05 -24.81 12.35
C ILE A 67 -0.81 -24.44 11.51
N GLU A 68 -0.36 -23.18 11.61
CA GLU A 68 0.83 -22.71 10.91
C GLU A 68 2.08 -23.53 11.24
N GLU A 69 2.37 -23.72 12.53
CA GLU A 69 3.57 -24.42 12.99
C GLU A 69 3.47 -25.94 12.77
N ALA A 70 2.29 -26.52 12.95
CA ALA A 70 2.04 -27.93 12.66
C ALA A 70 2.27 -28.24 11.18
N CYS A 71 1.72 -27.43 10.27
CA CYS A 71 1.88 -27.63 8.82
C CYS A 71 3.32 -27.38 8.34
N LYS A 72 4.09 -26.48 8.99
CA LYS A 72 5.51 -26.30 8.69
C LYS A 72 6.37 -27.47 9.16
N ARG A 73 5.97 -28.13 10.26
CA ARG A 73 6.65 -29.33 10.80
C ARG A 73 6.37 -30.56 9.96
N ASP A 74 5.09 -30.79 9.62
CA ASP A 74 4.63 -31.88 8.78
C ASP A 74 3.59 -31.37 7.77
N ASN A 75 3.93 -31.41 6.48
CA ASN A 75 3.09 -30.87 5.41
C ASN A 75 1.84 -31.73 5.15
N GLU A 76 1.84 -33.02 5.50
CA GLU A 76 0.70 -33.92 5.30
C GLU A 76 -0.50 -33.53 6.17
N LEU A 77 -0.25 -32.92 7.34
CA LEU A 77 -1.30 -32.43 8.23
C LEU A 77 -2.18 -31.35 7.59
N LEU A 78 -1.67 -30.66 6.56
CA LEU A 78 -2.44 -29.67 5.83
C LEU A 78 -3.73 -30.26 5.24
N LEU A 79 -3.71 -31.53 4.81
CA LEU A 79 -4.87 -32.24 4.27
C LEU A 79 -6.05 -32.27 5.26
N ARG A 80 -5.76 -32.29 6.57
CA ARG A 80 -6.77 -32.29 7.65
C ARG A 80 -7.09 -30.87 8.14
N LEU A 81 -6.12 -29.95 8.07
CA LEU A 81 -6.20 -28.64 8.72
C LEU A 81 -6.65 -27.50 7.80
N ILE A 82 -6.58 -27.66 6.48
CA ILE A 82 -6.89 -26.56 5.55
C ILE A 82 -8.34 -26.09 5.65
N ALA A 83 -9.29 -27.00 5.88
CA ALA A 83 -10.70 -26.66 6.05
C ALA A 83 -10.94 -25.80 7.30
N ASN A 84 -10.22 -26.09 8.38
CA ASN A 84 -10.27 -25.32 9.62
C ASN A 84 -9.72 -23.91 9.43
N LEU A 85 -8.61 -23.77 8.71
CA LEU A 85 -8.06 -22.46 8.37
C LEU A 85 -9.02 -21.65 7.47
N ASN A 86 -9.68 -22.29 6.50
CA ASN A 86 -10.69 -21.64 5.66
C ASN A 86 -11.89 -21.15 6.47
N MET A 87 -12.36 -21.94 7.44
CA MET A 87 -13.41 -21.52 8.36
C MET A 87 -12.98 -20.29 9.17
N LEU A 88 -11.76 -20.29 9.72
CA LEU A 88 -11.21 -19.18 10.51
C LEU A 88 -10.89 -17.93 9.68
N LEU A 89 -10.66 -18.08 8.37
CA LEU A 89 -10.55 -16.95 7.44
C LEU A 89 -11.90 -16.21 7.28
N LYS A 90 -13.01 -16.88 7.60
CA LYS A 90 -14.38 -16.37 7.53
C LYS A 90 -14.98 -16.08 8.91
N ASP A 91 -14.12 -15.94 9.93
CA ASP A 91 -14.52 -15.62 11.30
C ASP A 91 -15.15 -14.22 11.40
N ASP A 92 -16.13 -14.07 12.30
CA ASP A 92 -16.79 -12.79 12.56
C ASP A 92 -15.83 -11.70 13.07
N SER A 93 -14.73 -12.11 13.72
CA SER A 93 -13.72 -11.20 14.23
C SER A 93 -12.66 -10.89 13.19
N VAL A 94 -12.57 -9.62 12.79
CA VAL A 94 -11.50 -9.11 11.91
C VAL A 94 -10.09 -9.39 12.42
N ASN A 95 -9.89 -9.56 13.73
CA ASN A 95 -8.58 -9.90 14.30
C ASN A 95 -8.19 -11.36 14.04
N VAL A 96 -9.16 -12.26 14.01
CA VAL A 96 -8.98 -13.66 13.63
C VAL A 96 -8.72 -13.76 12.12
N VAL A 97 -9.53 -13.07 11.31
CA VAL A 97 -9.36 -12.99 9.85
C VAL A 97 -7.96 -12.48 9.48
N LYS A 98 -7.49 -11.38 10.10
CA LYS A 98 -6.12 -10.87 9.87
C LYS A 98 -5.05 -11.92 10.19
N LYS A 99 -5.20 -12.67 11.29
CA LYS A 99 -4.26 -13.74 11.64
C LYS A 99 -4.34 -14.92 10.65
N ALA A 100 -5.53 -15.28 10.17
CA ALA A 100 -5.71 -16.30 9.15
C ALA A 100 -5.01 -15.92 7.83
N ILE A 101 -5.12 -14.66 7.39
CA ILE A 101 -4.42 -14.15 6.20
C ILE A 101 -2.89 -14.26 6.36
N LEU A 102 -2.35 -13.86 7.53
CA LEU A 102 -0.91 -13.99 7.80
C LEU A 102 -0.42 -15.44 7.73
N THR A 103 -1.20 -16.36 8.30
CA THR A 103 -0.86 -17.78 8.29
C THR A 103 -0.97 -18.37 6.89
N LEU A 104 -2.01 -18.04 6.12
CA LEU A 104 -2.11 -18.43 4.72
C LEU A 104 -0.96 -17.86 3.87
N THR A 105 -0.46 -16.66 4.19
CA THR A 105 0.72 -16.07 3.52
C THR A 105 1.95 -16.96 3.64
N GLN A 106 2.15 -17.60 4.79
CA GLN A 106 3.26 -18.54 4.97
C GLN A 106 2.94 -19.90 4.34
N LEU A 107 1.74 -20.43 4.62
CA LEU A 107 1.36 -21.77 4.20
C LEU A 107 1.22 -21.90 2.69
N TYR A 108 0.79 -20.86 1.96
CA TYR A 108 0.72 -20.91 0.50
C TYR A 108 2.05 -21.35 -0.14
N LYS A 109 3.17 -20.77 0.32
CA LYS A 109 4.52 -21.11 -0.16
C LYS A 109 4.91 -22.53 0.23
N VAL A 110 4.63 -22.92 1.47
CA VAL A 110 4.93 -24.26 2.00
C VAL A 110 4.16 -25.33 1.23
N THR A 111 2.86 -25.12 1.00
CA THR A 111 2.00 -26.03 0.23
C THR A 111 2.48 -26.16 -1.21
N LEU A 112 2.74 -25.04 -1.89
CA LEU A 112 3.23 -25.09 -3.27
C LEU A 112 4.58 -25.84 -3.35
N GLN A 113 5.49 -25.58 -2.41
CA GLN A 113 6.77 -26.27 -2.34
C GLN A 113 6.63 -27.78 -2.10
N TRP A 114 5.70 -28.18 -1.24
CA TRP A 114 5.39 -29.58 -0.95
C TRP A 114 4.81 -30.31 -2.18
N LEU A 115 3.86 -29.69 -2.87
CA LEU A 115 3.25 -30.27 -4.07
C LEU A 115 4.28 -30.41 -5.19
N VAL A 116 5.09 -29.38 -5.44
CA VAL A 116 6.13 -29.40 -6.49
C VAL A 116 7.20 -30.47 -6.24
N ARG A 117 7.46 -30.81 -4.97
CA ARG A 117 8.39 -31.89 -4.60
C ARG A 117 7.78 -33.28 -4.70
N SER A 118 6.46 -33.38 -4.77
CA SER A 118 5.74 -34.66 -4.81
C SER A 118 5.77 -35.21 -6.23
N LYS A 119 6.30 -36.42 -6.42
CA LYS A 119 6.40 -37.07 -7.75
C LYS A 119 5.03 -37.41 -8.34
N VAL A 120 4.08 -37.75 -7.48
CA VAL A 120 2.70 -38.06 -7.82
C VAL A 120 1.83 -37.31 -6.82
N VAL A 121 0.89 -36.54 -7.33
CA VAL A 121 -0.09 -35.82 -6.52
C VAL A 121 -1.32 -36.73 -6.39
N SER A 122 -1.76 -36.97 -5.16
CA SER A 122 -2.97 -37.75 -4.87
C SER A 122 -4.23 -36.89 -4.95
N GLU A 123 -5.40 -37.50 -5.17
CA GLU A 123 -6.70 -36.78 -5.20
C GLU A 123 -6.94 -35.92 -3.95
N ARG A 124 -6.49 -36.36 -2.76
CA ARG A 124 -6.59 -35.58 -1.52
C ARG A 124 -5.70 -34.34 -1.56
N GLN A 125 -4.51 -34.44 -2.13
CA GLN A 125 -3.58 -33.33 -2.31
C GLN A 125 -4.11 -32.33 -3.35
N GLU A 126 -4.72 -32.82 -4.43
CA GLU A 126 -5.40 -31.98 -5.43
C GLU A 126 -6.53 -31.17 -4.77
N ALA A 127 -7.44 -31.84 -4.05
CA ALA A 127 -8.52 -31.17 -3.33
C ALA A 127 -8.02 -30.15 -2.29
N CYS A 128 -6.91 -30.45 -1.61
CA CYS A 128 -6.25 -29.51 -0.71
C CYS A 128 -5.71 -28.29 -1.45
N TRP A 129 -5.07 -28.47 -2.61
CA TRP A 129 -4.56 -27.38 -3.43
C TRP A 129 -5.68 -26.51 -4.00
N ASP A 130 -6.78 -27.12 -4.41
CA ASP A 130 -7.96 -26.40 -4.91
C ASP A 130 -8.54 -25.50 -3.82
N LEU A 131 -8.63 -26.00 -2.58
CA LEU A 131 -9.08 -25.20 -1.46
C LEU A 131 -8.10 -24.06 -1.13
N VAL A 132 -6.78 -24.29 -1.17
CA VAL A 132 -5.78 -23.22 -1.02
C VAL A 132 -5.90 -22.18 -2.14
N THR A 133 -6.16 -22.62 -3.37
CA THR A 133 -6.37 -21.76 -4.54
C THR A 133 -7.64 -20.94 -4.42
N GLN A 134 -8.72 -21.51 -3.90
CA GLN A 134 -9.94 -20.79 -3.55
C GLN A 134 -9.65 -19.75 -2.47
N MET A 135 -8.99 -20.12 -1.37
CA MET A 135 -8.65 -19.21 -0.28
C MET A 135 -7.75 -18.05 -0.74
N LYS A 136 -6.82 -18.30 -1.68
CA LYS A 136 -6.05 -17.25 -2.37
C LYS A 136 -6.98 -16.25 -3.05
N GLY A 137 -7.98 -16.74 -3.79
CA GLY A 137 -9.01 -15.90 -4.43
C GLY A 137 -9.80 -15.07 -3.42
N ASP A 138 -10.23 -15.70 -2.32
CA ASP A 138 -10.96 -15.05 -1.23
C ASP A 138 -10.11 -13.92 -0.61
N VAL A 139 -8.82 -14.15 -0.31
CA VAL A 139 -7.94 -13.11 0.24
C VAL A 139 -7.67 -11.97 -0.77
N LEU A 140 -7.52 -12.28 -2.05
CA LEU A 140 -7.39 -11.22 -3.08
C LEU A 140 -8.66 -10.35 -3.16
N ALA A 141 -9.85 -10.93 -2.95
CA ALA A 141 -11.10 -10.15 -2.87
C ALA A 141 -11.16 -9.28 -1.60
N LEU A 142 -10.46 -9.64 -0.53
CA LEU A 142 -10.36 -8.83 0.69
C LEU A 142 -9.54 -7.53 0.52
N LEU A 143 -8.93 -7.28 -0.65
CA LEU A 143 -8.43 -5.95 -1.00
C LEU A 143 -9.58 -4.91 -1.02
N ASP A 144 -10.81 -5.34 -1.31
CA ASP A 144 -12.01 -4.49 -1.31
C ASP A 144 -12.79 -4.57 0.03
N SER A 145 -12.22 -5.19 1.07
CA SER A 145 -12.82 -5.27 2.40
C SER A 145 -13.09 -3.88 2.98
N GLU A 146 -14.19 -3.71 3.72
CA GLU A 146 -14.49 -2.46 4.43
C GLU A 146 -13.49 -2.18 5.57
N ASN A 147 -12.91 -3.24 6.16
CA ASN A 147 -11.94 -3.12 7.24
C ASN A 147 -10.52 -2.79 6.73
N ASP A 148 -9.98 -1.65 7.16
CA ASP A 148 -8.65 -1.15 6.76
C ASP A 148 -7.49 -2.08 7.16
N GLY A 149 -7.61 -2.72 8.33
CA GLY A 149 -6.63 -3.68 8.81
C GLY A 149 -6.61 -4.95 7.97
N VAL A 150 -7.77 -5.44 7.54
CA VAL A 150 -7.88 -6.61 6.65
C VAL A 150 -7.24 -6.29 5.29
N ARG A 151 -7.54 -5.13 4.69
CA ARG A 151 -6.91 -4.68 3.43
C ARG A 151 -5.37 -4.64 3.54
N THR A 152 -4.85 -4.12 4.66
CA THR A 152 -3.39 -4.09 4.93
C THR A 152 -2.76 -5.49 4.86
N HIS A 153 -3.43 -6.49 5.44
CA HIS A 153 -2.94 -7.87 5.44
C HIS A 153 -3.10 -8.53 4.07
N ALA A 154 -4.19 -8.25 3.35
CA ALA A 154 -4.40 -8.71 1.98
C ALA A 154 -3.33 -8.18 1.03
N ILE A 155 -2.88 -6.93 1.18
CA ILE A 155 -1.74 -6.36 0.43
C ILE A 155 -0.47 -7.20 0.66
N LYS A 156 -0.15 -7.52 1.92
CA LYS A 156 1.05 -8.33 2.25
C LYS A 156 0.96 -9.76 1.74
N PHE A 157 -0.24 -10.36 1.75
CA PHE A 157 -0.47 -11.65 1.10
C PHE A 157 -0.22 -11.55 -0.40
N THR A 158 -0.77 -10.52 -1.06
CA THR A 158 -0.63 -10.26 -2.50
C THR A 158 0.83 -10.07 -2.89
N GLU A 159 1.62 -9.32 -2.10
CA GLU A 159 3.08 -9.22 -2.27
C GLU A 159 3.76 -10.58 -2.25
N SER A 160 3.49 -11.39 -1.22
CA SER A 160 4.09 -12.73 -1.10
C SER A 160 3.66 -13.63 -2.26
N LEU A 161 2.42 -13.51 -2.73
CA LEU A 161 1.89 -14.25 -3.86
C LEU A 161 2.64 -13.90 -5.15
N ILE A 162 2.75 -12.61 -5.48
CA ILE A 162 3.47 -12.12 -6.67
C ILE A 162 4.91 -12.62 -6.67
N ILE A 163 5.61 -12.51 -5.53
CA ILE A 163 7.00 -12.98 -5.38
C ILE A 163 7.07 -14.50 -5.58
N SER A 164 6.16 -15.27 -4.99
CA SER A 164 6.17 -16.73 -5.10
C SER A 164 5.85 -17.23 -6.52
N LEU A 165 4.98 -16.51 -7.22
CA LEU A 165 4.48 -16.86 -8.56
C LEU A 165 5.23 -16.17 -9.71
N SER A 166 6.43 -15.65 -9.44
CA SER A 166 7.32 -15.11 -10.45
C SER A 166 8.73 -15.69 -10.30
N PRO A 167 9.46 -15.90 -11.42
CA PRO A 167 10.78 -16.50 -11.37
C PRO A 167 11.82 -15.51 -10.83
N ARG A 168 12.81 -16.03 -10.10
CA ARG A 168 14.02 -15.28 -9.75
C ARG A 168 14.89 -15.08 -10.99
N THR A 169 15.63 -13.97 -11.01
CA THR A 169 16.68 -13.71 -12.02
C THR A 169 18.03 -13.55 -11.34
N SER A 170 19.11 -13.45 -12.12
CA SER A 170 20.46 -13.18 -11.60
C SER A 170 20.57 -11.92 -10.75
N ASP A 171 19.66 -10.98 -10.97
CA ASP A 171 19.65 -9.68 -10.31
C ASP A 171 18.63 -9.60 -9.17
N SER A 172 17.91 -10.68 -8.84
CA SER A 172 16.96 -10.70 -7.73
C SER A 172 17.63 -10.52 -6.37
N ASP A 173 17.27 -9.46 -5.63
CA ASP A 173 17.72 -9.22 -4.24
C ASP A 173 16.88 -10.04 -3.24
N ILE A 174 17.28 -11.27 -2.95
CA ILE A 174 16.55 -12.17 -2.05
C ILE A 174 17.09 -12.07 -0.60
N PRO A 175 16.25 -11.74 0.40
CA PRO A 175 16.65 -11.77 1.79
C PRO A 175 17.09 -13.18 2.23
N LYS A 176 18.15 -13.29 3.04
CA LYS A 176 18.68 -14.58 3.54
C LYS A 176 17.61 -15.50 4.15
N ARG A 177 16.64 -14.94 4.87
CA ARG A 177 15.53 -15.70 5.49
C ARG A 177 14.58 -16.35 4.47
N GLN A 178 14.59 -15.89 3.22
CA GLN A 178 13.69 -16.29 2.13
C GLN A 178 14.42 -17.06 1.01
N GLU A 179 15.70 -17.38 1.16
CA GLU A 179 16.46 -18.12 0.15
C GLU A 179 15.84 -19.51 -0.15
N GLY A 180 15.37 -20.18 0.91
CA GLY A 180 14.73 -21.49 0.86
C GLY A 180 13.30 -21.51 0.32
N ASP A 181 12.65 -20.34 0.23
CA ASP A 181 11.26 -20.24 -0.23
C ASP A 181 11.13 -20.66 -1.70
N ILE A 182 9.97 -21.21 -2.06
CA ILE A 182 9.63 -21.52 -3.45
C ILE A 182 9.47 -20.25 -4.27
N SER A 183 9.87 -20.34 -5.54
CA SER A 183 9.67 -19.33 -6.57
C SER A 183 9.48 -20.05 -7.90
N LEU A 184 8.95 -19.35 -8.90
CA LEU A 184 8.53 -20.00 -10.14
C LEU A 184 9.68 -20.68 -10.90
N ASP A 185 10.91 -20.18 -10.77
CA ASP A 185 12.13 -20.79 -11.31
C ASP A 185 12.44 -22.20 -10.76
N LYS A 186 11.87 -22.56 -9.61
CA LYS A 186 12.00 -23.88 -8.99
C LYS A 186 10.85 -24.83 -9.34
N VAL A 187 9.86 -24.38 -10.13
CA VAL A 187 8.71 -25.18 -10.55
C VAL A 187 9.02 -25.85 -11.90
N PRO A 188 9.04 -27.19 -11.99
CA PRO A 188 9.24 -27.89 -13.26
C PRO A 188 8.12 -27.55 -14.25
N LYS A 189 8.48 -27.31 -15.51
CA LYS A 189 7.50 -26.99 -16.57
C LYS A 189 6.64 -28.19 -16.98
N ASP A 190 7.16 -29.39 -16.74
CA ASP A 190 6.59 -30.70 -17.06
C ASP A 190 5.91 -31.38 -15.85
N HIS A 191 5.65 -30.61 -14.78
CA HIS A 191 4.96 -31.14 -13.61
C HIS A 191 3.52 -31.57 -13.96
N SER A 192 3.10 -32.76 -13.51
CA SER A 192 1.84 -33.41 -13.92
C SER A 192 0.58 -32.64 -13.52
N TYR A 193 0.59 -32.02 -12.35
CA TYR A 193 -0.55 -31.27 -11.80
C TYR A 193 -0.35 -29.73 -11.84
N ILE A 194 0.73 -29.23 -11.23
CA ILE A 194 1.04 -27.80 -11.17
C ILE A 194 1.53 -27.27 -12.52
N ARG A 195 0.79 -26.31 -13.10
CA ARG A 195 1.14 -25.70 -14.39
C ARG A 195 1.87 -24.38 -14.22
N TYR A 196 3.10 -24.31 -14.72
CA TYR A 196 3.97 -23.12 -14.66
C TYR A 196 3.30 -21.87 -15.23
N ASP A 197 2.75 -21.95 -16.44
CA ASP A 197 2.21 -20.77 -17.15
C ASP A 197 0.99 -20.20 -16.44
N VAL A 198 0.12 -21.06 -15.90
CA VAL A 198 -1.05 -20.64 -15.13
C VAL A 198 -0.63 -19.87 -13.89
N LEU A 199 0.33 -20.40 -13.13
CA LEU A 199 0.86 -19.72 -11.95
C LEU A 199 1.52 -18.38 -12.31
N CYS A 200 2.25 -18.31 -13.43
CA CYS A 200 2.86 -17.07 -13.90
C CYS A 200 1.81 -15.99 -14.18
N GLU A 201 0.75 -16.33 -14.93
CA GLU A 201 -0.34 -15.42 -15.24
C GLU A 201 -1.13 -15.00 -14.00
N GLU A 202 -1.33 -15.90 -13.04
CA GLU A 202 -1.92 -15.55 -11.75
C GLU A 202 -1.07 -14.53 -10.97
N GLY A 203 0.27 -14.66 -11.01
CA GLY A 203 1.19 -13.71 -10.40
C GLY A 203 1.08 -12.31 -11.03
N LYS A 204 1.01 -12.23 -12.37
CA LYS A 204 0.80 -10.95 -13.09
C LYS A 204 -0.56 -10.33 -12.78
N THR A 205 -1.62 -11.14 -12.80
CA THR A 205 -2.98 -10.70 -12.44
C THR A 205 -3.03 -10.15 -11.01
N ALA A 206 -2.30 -10.76 -10.07
CA ALA A 206 -2.20 -10.26 -8.71
C ALA A 206 -1.48 -8.90 -8.63
N LEU A 207 -0.44 -8.68 -9.43
CA LEU A 207 0.24 -7.38 -9.55
C LEU A 207 -0.71 -6.31 -10.11
N GLU A 208 -1.44 -6.61 -11.18
CA GLU A 208 -2.43 -5.69 -11.76
C GLU A 208 -3.51 -5.27 -10.74
N ARG A 209 -4.00 -6.22 -9.93
CA ARG A 209 -4.94 -5.91 -8.85
C ARG A 209 -4.33 -4.96 -7.82
N LEU A 210 -3.06 -5.17 -7.44
CA LEU A 210 -2.36 -4.30 -6.50
C LEU A 210 -2.12 -2.89 -7.07
N LEU A 211 -1.75 -2.80 -8.36
CA LEU A 211 -1.58 -1.52 -9.06
C LEU A 211 -2.89 -0.74 -9.14
N LYS A 212 -3.98 -1.41 -9.51
CA LYS A 212 -5.33 -0.82 -9.55
C LYS A 212 -5.80 -0.36 -8.16
N PHE A 213 -5.47 -1.12 -7.12
CA PHE A 213 -5.79 -0.76 -5.74
C PHE A 213 -5.14 0.56 -5.32
N MET A 214 -3.89 0.82 -5.72
CA MET A 214 -3.15 2.03 -5.35
C MET A 214 -3.72 3.33 -5.92
N VAL A 215 -4.37 3.27 -7.08
CA VAL A 215 -4.96 4.44 -7.74
C VAL A 215 -6.41 4.69 -7.30
N HIS A 216 -6.94 3.90 -6.36
CA HIS A 216 -8.30 4.07 -5.87
C HIS A 216 -8.43 5.39 -5.07
N PRO A 217 -9.41 6.27 -5.37
CA PRO A 217 -9.49 7.62 -4.79
C PRO A 217 -9.75 7.65 -3.29
N ALA A 218 -10.32 6.56 -2.74
CA ALA A 218 -10.62 6.40 -1.32
C ALA A 218 -9.62 5.50 -0.57
N ILE A 219 -8.46 5.20 -1.16
CA ILE A 219 -7.42 4.43 -0.47
C ILE A 219 -6.95 5.14 0.80
N SER A 220 -6.79 4.40 1.90
CA SER A 220 -6.31 4.97 3.16
C SER A 220 -4.79 5.22 3.13
N SER A 221 -4.31 6.15 3.95
CA SER A 221 -2.89 6.44 4.12
C SER A 221 -2.06 5.19 4.51
N ILE A 222 -2.60 4.34 5.39
CA ILE A 222 -1.92 3.11 5.85
C ILE A 222 -1.85 2.08 4.73
N ASN A 223 -2.95 1.85 4.01
CA ASN A 223 -2.94 0.89 2.90
C ASN A 223 -2.05 1.38 1.75
N LEU A 224 -2.07 2.67 1.42
CA LEU A 224 -1.23 3.25 0.37
C LEU A 224 0.26 3.13 0.72
N THR A 225 0.67 3.47 1.94
CA THR A 225 2.06 3.31 2.38
C THR A 225 2.49 1.85 2.45
N THR A 226 1.58 0.93 2.83
CA THR A 226 1.84 -0.51 2.80
C THR A 226 2.03 -1.02 1.36
N ALA A 227 1.18 -0.59 0.43
CA ALA A 227 1.29 -0.96 -0.99
C ALA A 227 2.57 -0.42 -1.62
N LEU A 228 2.98 0.82 -1.31
CA LEU A 228 4.28 1.38 -1.70
C LEU A 228 5.44 0.48 -1.25
N GLY A 229 5.47 0.11 0.03
CA GLY A 229 6.52 -0.79 0.54
C GLY A 229 6.48 -2.19 -0.09
N SER A 230 5.28 -2.64 -0.47
CA SER A 230 5.08 -3.93 -1.12
C SER A 230 5.61 -3.94 -2.55
N LEU A 231 5.29 -2.91 -3.35
CA LEU A 231 5.84 -2.73 -4.69
C LEU A 231 7.37 -2.56 -4.66
N ALA A 232 7.92 -1.82 -3.70
CA ALA A 232 9.38 -1.70 -3.55
C ALA A 232 10.06 -3.04 -3.24
N THR A 233 9.36 -3.92 -2.53
CA THR A 233 9.86 -5.27 -2.24
C THR A 233 9.76 -6.14 -3.48
N ILE A 234 8.64 -6.10 -4.21
CA ILE A 234 8.46 -6.81 -5.47
C ILE A 234 9.53 -6.38 -6.48
N ALA A 235 9.71 -5.08 -6.73
CA ALA A 235 10.68 -4.58 -7.72
C ALA A 235 12.13 -5.04 -7.45
N ARG A 236 12.56 -5.06 -6.19
CA ARG A 236 13.91 -5.52 -5.83
C ARG A 236 14.06 -7.03 -5.90
N GLN A 237 13.06 -7.78 -5.44
CA GLN A 237 13.12 -9.24 -5.50
C GLN A 237 12.85 -9.78 -6.91
N ARG A 238 12.10 -9.04 -7.72
CA ARG A 238 11.58 -9.41 -9.04
C ARG A 238 11.77 -8.23 -10.01
N PRO A 239 13.02 -7.99 -10.47
CA PRO A 239 13.36 -6.81 -11.27
C PRO A 239 12.65 -6.70 -12.63
N MET A 240 12.00 -7.77 -13.09
CA MET A 240 11.21 -7.76 -14.32
C MET A 240 9.93 -6.92 -14.17
N PHE A 241 9.48 -6.66 -12.94
CA PHE A 241 8.35 -5.76 -12.65
C PHE A 241 8.81 -4.33 -12.30
N MET A 242 10.09 -3.99 -12.51
CA MET A 242 10.64 -2.69 -12.14
C MET A 242 9.94 -1.56 -12.89
N SER A 243 9.68 -1.74 -14.19
CA SER A 243 9.05 -0.74 -15.04
C SER A 243 7.65 -0.37 -14.52
N GLU A 244 6.82 -1.37 -14.25
CA GLU A 244 5.46 -1.21 -13.74
C GLU A 244 5.44 -0.54 -12.36
N VAL A 245 6.40 -0.87 -11.49
CA VAL A 245 6.53 -0.25 -10.17
C VAL A 245 6.95 1.22 -10.26
N VAL A 246 7.92 1.55 -11.11
CA VAL A 246 8.35 2.94 -11.32
C VAL A 246 7.19 3.75 -11.90
N GLN A 247 6.48 3.22 -12.90
CA GLN A 247 5.30 3.85 -13.48
C GLN A 247 4.18 4.07 -12.45
N ALA A 248 3.97 3.12 -11.54
CA ALA A 248 2.99 3.26 -10.45
C ALA A 248 3.36 4.41 -9.50
N TYR A 249 4.66 4.57 -9.20
CA TYR A 249 5.17 5.67 -8.38
C TYR A 249 5.04 7.03 -9.07
N GLU A 250 5.32 7.10 -10.38
CA GLU A 250 5.08 8.30 -11.20
C GLU A 250 3.60 8.69 -11.16
N THR A 251 2.72 7.72 -11.41
CA THR A 251 1.27 7.92 -11.42
C THR A 251 0.78 8.41 -10.06
N LEU A 252 1.22 7.79 -8.97
CA LEU A 252 0.83 8.22 -7.61
C LEU A 252 1.36 9.61 -7.28
N HIS A 253 2.60 9.93 -7.68
CA HIS A 253 3.18 11.25 -7.43
C HIS A 253 2.39 12.35 -8.12
N ALA A 254 1.96 12.10 -9.36
CA ALA A 254 1.12 13.01 -10.13
C ALA A 254 -0.33 13.07 -9.63
N ASN A 255 -0.85 11.98 -9.05
CA ASN A 255 -2.25 11.81 -8.65
C ASN A 255 -2.38 11.30 -7.21
N LEU A 256 -2.01 12.14 -6.24
CA LEU A 256 -2.23 11.85 -4.82
C LEU A 256 -3.74 11.81 -4.52
N PRO A 257 -4.25 10.79 -3.79
CA PRO A 257 -5.66 10.72 -3.45
C PRO A 257 -6.14 11.97 -2.68
N PRO A 258 -7.23 12.62 -3.12
CA PRO A 258 -7.70 13.89 -2.54
C PRO A 258 -8.30 13.72 -1.14
N THR A 259 -8.61 12.49 -0.75
CA THR A 259 -9.15 12.10 0.55
C THR A 259 -8.12 12.15 1.69
N LEU A 260 -6.84 12.30 1.36
CA LEU A 260 -5.75 12.32 2.33
C LEU A 260 -5.61 13.70 3.01
N ALA A 261 -5.56 13.70 4.34
CA ALA A 261 -5.25 14.90 5.11
C ALA A 261 -3.80 15.36 4.88
N LYS A 262 -3.51 16.63 5.16
CA LYS A 262 -2.16 17.23 5.00
C LYS A 262 -1.03 16.40 5.63
N SER A 263 -1.23 15.93 6.87
CA SER A 263 -0.26 15.08 7.57
C SER A 263 -0.08 13.71 6.90
N GLN A 264 -1.14 13.14 6.33
CA GLN A 264 -1.11 11.87 5.61
C GLN A 264 -0.38 12.02 4.27
N VAL A 265 -0.59 13.12 3.54
CA VAL A 265 0.14 13.44 2.31
C VAL A 265 1.65 13.53 2.57
N SER A 266 2.05 14.25 3.63
CA SER A 266 3.47 14.30 4.04
C SER A 266 4.03 12.92 4.36
N SER A 267 3.26 12.07 5.06
CA SER A 267 3.66 10.69 5.38
C SER A 267 3.84 9.83 4.12
N VAL A 268 2.90 9.90 3.19
CA VAL A 268 2.95 9.17 1.90
C VAL A 268 4.17 9.61 1.10
N ARG A 269 4.41 10.92 0.97
CA ARG A 269 5.58 11.45 0.26
C ARG A 269 6.91 11.00 0.89
N LYS A 270 7.00 11.01 2.21
CA LYS A 270 8.18 10.50 2.92
C LYS A 270 8.42 9.02 2.64
N ASN A 271 7.38 8.19 2.65
CA ASN A 271 7.49 6.77 2.32
C ASN A 271 7.80 6.53 0.83
N LEU A 272 7.19 7.31 -0.08
CA LEU A 272 7.49 7.25 -1.50
C LEU A 272 8.98 7.56 -1.76
N LYS A 273 9.51 8.63 -1.16
CA LYS A 273 10.95 8.95 -1.21
C LYS A 273 11.81 7.81 -0.68
N LEU A 274 11.45 7.24 0.48
CA LEU A 274 12.16 6.11 1.08
C LEU A 274 12.22 4.90 0.13
N HIS A 275 11.09 4.56 -0.48
CA HIS A 275 10.97 3.40 -1.37
C HIS A 275 11.63 3.62 -2.73
N LEU A 276 11.56 4.83 -3.29
CA LEU A 276 12.31 5.22 -4.50
C LEU A 276 13.82 5.09 -4.26
N VAL A 277 14.33 5.53 -3.11
CA VAL A 277 15.77 5.34 -2.77
C VAL A 277 16.12 3.86 -2.62
N ALA A 278 15.24 3.05 -2.01
CA ALA A 278 15.48 1.61 -1.90
C ALA A 278 15.55 0.94 -3.29
N VAL A 279 14.66 1.34 -4.21
CA VAL A 279 14.65 0.86 -5.60
C VAL A 279 15.87 1.37 -6.37
N LEU A 280 16.25 2.65 -6.23
CA LEU A 280 17.41 3.25 -6.91
C LEU A 280 18.74 2.55 -6.60
N LYS A 281 18.88 1.95 -5.42
CA LYS A 281 20.09 1.21 -5.04
C LYS A 281 20.24 -0.12 -5.79
N HIS A 282 19.19 -0.59 -6.45
CA HIS A 282 19.17 -1.87 -7.13
C HIS A 282 19.88 -1.79 -8.50
N PRO A 283 20.75 -2.74 -8.90
CA PRO A 283 21.48 -2.66 -10.17
C PRO A 283 20.60 -2.47 -11.42
N CYS A 284 19.43 -3.12 -11.46
CA CYS A 284 18.48 -2.98 -12.57
C CYS A 284 17.75 -1.62 -12.62
N SER A 285 17.89 -0.74 -11.62
CA SER A 285 17.24 0.57 -11.66
C SER A 285 17.97 1.56 -12.58
N LEU A 286 19.16 1.21 -13.10
CA LEU A 286 19.94 2.08 -13.98
C LEU A 286 19.19 2.48 -15.26
N GLU A 287 18.37 1.58 -15.79
CA GLU A 287 17.50 1.87 -16.95
C GLU A 287 16.45 2.93 -16.64
N PHE A 288 15.96 2.97 -15.40
CA PHE A 288 14.94 3.90 -14.92
C PHE A 288 15.54 5.07 -14.11
N GLN A 289 16.87 5.24 -14.13
CA GLN A 289 17.57 6.20 -13.28
C GLN A 289 17.07 7.63 -13.49
N GLY A 290 16.84 8.03 -14.74
CA GLY A 290 16.34 9.36 -15.07
C GLY A 290 14.99 9.63 -14.39
N GLN A 291 14.02 8.73 -14.58
CA GLN A 291 12.68 8.79 -14.00
C GLN A 291 12.72 8.84 -12.47
N ILE A 292 13.45 7.91 -11.85
CA ILE A 292 13.55 7.81 -10.39
C ILE A 292 14.23 9.05 -9.80
N SER A 293 15.30 9.55 -10.45
CA SER A 293 16.03 10.74 -9.99
C SER A 293 15.14 11.98 -10.02
N THR A 294 14.35 12.15 -11.07
CA THR A 294 13.44 13.29 -11.17
C THR A 294 12.35 13.24 -10.10
N LEU A 295 11.73 12.08 -9.86
CA LEU A 295 10.77 11.93 -8.75
C LEU A 295 11.41 12.23 -7.39
N LEU A 296 12.67 11.84 -7.18
CA LEU A 296 13.38 12.10 -5.93
C LEU A 296 13.70 13.59 -5.76
N LEU A 297 14.05 14.31 -6.83
CA LEU A 297 14.23 15.76 -6.83
C LEU A 297 12.92 16.47 -6.48
N ASP A 298 11.80 16.08 -7.08
CA ASP A 298 10.47 16.64 -6.77
C ASP A 298 10.06 16.42 -5.32
N LEU A 299 10.53 15.33 -4.70
CA LEU A 299 10.35 15.00 -3.29
C LEU A 299 11.40 15.67 -2.37
N GLY A 300 12.20 16.61 -2.90
CA GLY A 300 13.18 17.38 -2.16
C GLY A 300 14.41 16.58 -1.74
N MET A 301 14.84 15.60 -2.52
CA MET A 301 16.13 14.93 -2.33
C MET A 301 17.22 15.66 -3.12
N PRO A 302 18.35 16.06 -2.50
CA PRO A 302 19.41 16.75 -3.23
C PRO A 302 20.16 15.81 -4.18
N GLN A 303 20.61 16.34 -5.32
CA GLN A 303 21.28 15.58 -6.39
C GLN A 303 22.51 14.79 -5.91
N SER A 304 23.24 15.30 -4.92
CA SER A 304 24.40 14.63 -4.33
C SER A 304 24.04 13.33 -3.60
N GLU A 305 22.87 13.28 -2.94
CA GLU A 305 22.39 12.07 -2.27
C GLU A 305 21.86 11.04 -3.26
N ILE A 306 21.24 11.50 -4.35
CA ILE A 306 20.77 10.63 -5.45
C ILE A 306 21.99 9.95 -6.09
N THR A 307 23.02 10.74 -6.42
CA THR A 307 24.28 10.23 -7.00
C THR A 307 24.94 9.22 -6.07
N ARG A 308 24.98 9.49 -4.76
CA ARG A 308 25.54 8.55 -3.75
C ARG A 308 24.76 7.24 -3.64
N SER A 309 23.45 7.27 -3.91
CA SER A 309 22.58 6.09 -3.80
C SER A 309 22.50 5.29 -5.11
N THR A 310 23.01 5.86 -6.21
CA THR A 310 22.98 5.23 -7.53
C THR A 310 24.12 4.21 -7.63
N PRO A 311 23.84 2.95 -8.00
CA PRO A 311 24.88 1.95 -8.19
C PRO A 311 25.80 2.34 -9.36
N ALA A 312 27.06 1.89 -9.29
CA ALA A 312 27.98 2.10 -10.41
C ALA A 312 27.46 1.39 -11.68
N PRO A 313 27.54 2.01 -12.86
CA PRO A 313 27.23 1.36 -14.12
C PRO A 313 28.06 0.07 -14.23
N ARG A 314 27.42 -1.06 -14.51
CA ARG A 314 28.17 -2.30 -14.75
C ARG A 314 29.05 -2.10 -15.98
N GLU A 315 30.37 -2.15 -15.80
CA GLU A 315 31.27 -2.37 -16.93
C GLU A 315 30.86 -3.69 -17.58
N GLN A 316 30.49 -3.66 -18.86
CA GLN A 316 30.31 -4.87 -19.63
C GLN A 316 31.64 -5.63 -19.56
N ARG A 317 31.67 -6.72 -18.77
CA ARG A 317 32.80 -7.65 -18.73
C ARG A 317 33.13 -8.01 -20.17
N LYS A 318 34.18 -7.40 -20.72
CA LYS A 318 34.83 -7.89 -21.93
C LYS A 318 35.12 -9.37 -21.65
N ARG A 319 34.61 -10.24 -22.53
CA ARG A 319 34.83 -11.69 -22.48
C ARG A 319 36.31 -11.93 -22.12
N PRO A 320 36.63 -12.82 -21.16
CA PRO A 320 38.02 -13.19 -20.96
C PRO A 320 38.49 -13.85 -22.25
N ARG A 321 39.39 -13.15 -22.95
CA ARG A 321 40.14 -13.69 -24.08
C ARG A 321 40.85 -14.93 -23.56
N HIS A 322 40.58 -16.07 -24.18
CA HIS A 322 41.28 -17.32 -23.92
C HIS A 322 42.78 -17.09 -24.20
N GLU A 323 43.58 -16.89 -23.15
CA GLU A 323 45.04 -16.91 -23.27
C GLU A 323 45.49 -18.36 -23.31
N GLN A 324 45.92 -18.78 -24.50
CA GLN A 324 46.73 -19.97 -24.67
C GLN A 324 48.03 -19.80 -23.87
N TYR A 325 48.31 -20.81 -23.04
CA TYR A 325 49.59 -21.03 -22.39
C TYR A 325 50.76 -20.92 -23.38
N THR A 326 51.69 -20.00 -23.11
CA THR A 326 53.10 -20.18 -23.49
C THR A 326 54.00 -19.60 -22.40
N GLU A 327 54.74 -20.49 -21.74
CA GLU A 327 55.90 -20.19 -20.91
C GLU A 327 56.99 -19.48 -21.73
N GLY A 328 57.63 -18.45 -21.19
CA GLY A 328 58.82 -17.89 -21.83
C GLY A 328 59.29 -16.52 -21.34
N LYS A 329 60.13 -16.53 -20.31
CA LYS A 329 61.14 -15.52 -19.89
C LYS A 329 61.27 -14.19 -20.65
N LYS A 330 61.09 -13.11 -19.88
CA LYS A 330 61.92 -11.90 -19.70
C LYS A 330 62.85 -11.47 -20.86
N VAL A 331 62.77 -10.21 -21.28
CA VAL A 331 63.78 -9.13 -21.05
C VAL A 331 63.42 -7.85 -21.85
N LYS A 332 63.08 -6.80 -21.11
CA LYS A 332 63.52 -5.38 -21.18
C LYS A 332 64.27 -4.89 -22.44
N MET A 333 63.69 -3.92 -23.16
CA MET A 333 64.27 -2.59 -23.49
C MET A 333 63.42 -1.87 -24.55
N GLU A 334 62.95 -0.67 -24.23
CA GLU A 334 62.88 0.44 -25.20
C GLU A 334 64.32 0.90 -25.54
N PRO A 335 64.64 1.57 -26.67
CA PRO A 335 63.83 2.67 -27.23
C PRO A 335 63.89 2.93 -28.76
N ALA A 336 63.15 3.97 -29.15
CA ALA A 336 63.47 5.01 -30.15
C ALA A 336 63.21 4.77 -31.65
N LEU A 337 62.34 5.67 -32.16
CA LEU A 337 62.46 6.46 -33.39
C LEU A 337 62.47 5.71 -34.74
N ILE A 338 61.52 6.07 -35.61
CA ILE A 338 61.76 6.75 -36.91
C ILE A 338 60.40 6.95 -37.59
N GLU A 339 60.16 8.20 -37.98
CA GLU A 339 59.14 8.67 -38.92
C GLU A 339 59.52 8.21 -40.34
N ASP A 340 58.56 7.70 -41.13
CA ASP A 340 58.24 8.21 -42.49
C ASP A 340 57.30 7.25 -43.25
N ASP A 341 56.14 7.82 -43.59
CA ASP A 341 55.60 8.02 -44.94
C ASP A 341 55.27 6.89 -45.95
N GLU A 342 54.16 7.18 -46.64
CA GLU A 342 53.62 6.71 -47.93
C GLU A 342 52.99 5.29 -48.11
N ASP A 343 51.65 5.29 -48.15
CA ASP A 343 50.73 4.74 -49.15
C ASP A 343 51.02 3.39 -49.82
N LYS A 344 50.16 2.39 -49.53
CA LYS A 344 49.54 1.48 -50.52
C LYS A 344 48.17 0.94 -50.07
N GLU A 345 47.20 1.04 -50.98
CA GLU A 345 45.82 0.54 -50.93
C GLU A 345 45.70 -0.99 -50.81
N GLU A 346 44.70 -1.47 -50.06
CA GLU A 346 43.60 -2.42 -50.44
C GLU A 346 42.97 -3.11 -49.20
N PRO A 347 41.74 -3.69 -49.27
CA PRO A 347 40.45 -3.02 -49.21
C PRO A 347 39.68 -3.37 -47.90
N ALA A 348 38.54 -2.70 -47.70
CA ALA A 348 37.64 -2.90 -46.56
C ALA A 348 37.10 -4.33 -46.45
N PRO A 349 37.10 -4.96 -45.25
CA PRO A 349 36.19 -6.06 -44.96
C PRO A 349 34.81 -5.51 -44.59
N LEU A 350 33.85 -5.94 -45.38
CA LEU A 350 32.39 -5.81 -45.27
C LEU A 350 31.89 -5.68 -43.83
N SER A 351 31.19 -4.58 -43.57
CA SER A 351 30.37 -4.37 -42.38
C SER A 351 29.25 -5.41 -42.32
N VAL A 352 29.46 -6.43 -41.51
CA VAL A 352 28.36 -7.30 -41.06
C VAL A 352 27.40 -6.41 -40.24
N PRO A 353 26.09 -6.38 -40.56
CA PRO A 353 25.14 -5.56 -39.82
C PRO A 353 25.17 -5.97 -38.35
N LYS A 354 25.46 -5.01 -37.49
CA LYS A 354 25.29 -5.10 -36.05
C LYS A 354 23.89 -5.66 -35.78
N PRO A 355 23.72 -6.74 -35.00
CA PRO A 355 22.38 -7.21 -34.65
C PRO A 355 21.63 -6.05 -34.02
N ALA A 356 20.50 -5.69 -34.62
CA ALA A 356 19.61 -4.67 -34.12
C ALA A 356 19.35 -4.94 -32.63
N ALA A 357 19.52 -3.91 -31.81
CA ALA A 357 18.97 -3.90 -30.48
C ALA A 357 17.48 -4.26 -30.60
N VAL A 358 17.05 -5.25 -29.84
CA VAL A 358 15.63 -5.61 -29.73
C VAL A 358 14.87 -4.31 -29.42
N PRO A 359 13.84 -3.91 -30.19
CA PRO A 359 13.11 -2.68 -29.92
C PRO A 359 12.47 -2.79 -28.54
N VAL A 360 12.82 -1.84 -27.68
CA VAL A 360 12.12 -1.61 -26.40
C VAL A 360 10.67 -1.32 -26.75
N ALA A 361 9.72 -2.03 -26.13
CA ALA A 361 8.33 -1.66 -26.21
C ALA A 361 8.17 -0.29 -25.53
N GLN A 362 8.15 0.79 -26.32
CA GLN A 362 7.92 2.15 -25.81
C GLN A 362 6.54 2.19 -25.16
N SER A 363 6.45 2.65 -23.91
CA SER A 363 5.17 2.72 -23.21
C SER A 363 4.28 3.81 -23.83
N ALA A 364 2.96 3.69 -23.69
CA ALA A 364 2.01 4.71 -24.15
C ALA A 364 2.29 6.11 -23.55
N ILE A 365 2.85 6.15 -22.33
CA ILE A 365 3.29 7.38 -21.67
C ILE A 365 4.51 7.95 -22.38
N ASP A 366 5.49 7.12 -22.76
CA ASP A 366 6.70 7.59 -23.44
C ASP A 366 6.37 8.19 -24.82
N LEU A 367 5.52 7.52 -25.60
CA LEU A 367 5.03 8.04 -26.90
C LEU A 367 4.31 9.38 -26.74
N THR A 368 3.42 9.48 -25.75
CA THR A 368 2.69 10.72 -25.47
C THR A 368 3.62 11.83 -24.96
N ALA A 369 4.63 11.49 -24.16
CA ALA A 369 5.61 12.46 -23.66
C ALA A 369 6.51 12.98 -24.79
N GLU A 370 6.96 12.12 -25.70
CA GLU A 370 7.71 12.53 -26.90
C GLU A 370 6.91 13.46 -27.81
N PHE A 371 5.61 13.21 -27.96
CA PHE A 371 4.70 14.11 -28.70
C PHE A 371 4.54 15.47 -28.01
N LEU A 372 4.42 15.50 -26.68
CA LEU A 372 4.23 16.74 -25.93
C LEU A 372 5.51 17.59 -25.84
N HIS A 373 6.68 16.95 -25.83
CA HIS A 373 7.96 17.63 -25.65
C HIS A 373 8.17 18.86 -26.55
N PRO A 374 8.03 18.79 -27.90
CA PRO A 374 8.19 19.96 -28.76
C PRO A 374 7.07 21.00 -28.63
N LEU A 375 5.91 20.61 -28.09
CA LEU A 375 4.75 21.50 -27.91
C LEU A 375 4.87 22.39 -26.67
N LEU A 376 5.71 22.02 -25.69
CA LEU A 376 5.93 22.77 -24.45
C LEU A 376 6.91 23.95 -24.62
N ASN A 377 6.69 24.78 -25.64
CA ASN A 377 7.40 26.04 -25.81
C ASN A 377 6.78 27.16 -24.93
N PRO A 378 7.50 28.27 -24.67
CA PRO A 378 7.03 29.32 -23.75
C PRO A 378 5.67 29.93 -24.13
N GLU A 379 5.37 30.07 -25.42
CA GLU A 379 4.12 30.64 -25.92
C GLU A 379 2.93 29.71 -25.66
N ASN A 380 3.07 28.43 -26.02
CA ASN A 380 2.04 27.42 -25.77
C ASN A 380 1.79 27.22 -24.27
N VAL A 381 2.85 27.21 -23.45
CA VAL A 381 2.72 27.08 -21.99
C VAL A 381 2.02 28.32 -21.41
N ALA A 382 2.35 29.53 -21.86
CA ALA A 382 1.67 30.75 -21.42
C ALA A 382 0.17 30.71 -21.79
N ASN A 383 -0.17 30.31 -23.01
CA ASN A 383 -1.55 30.15 -23.45
C ASN A 383 -2.29 29.08 -22.63
N LEU A 384 -1.64 27.94 -22.35
CA LEU A 384 -2.21 26.88 -21.50
C LEU A 384 -2.53 27.40 -20.10
N VAL A 385 -1.60 28.16 -19.49
CA VAL A 385 -1.80 28.77 -18.17
C VAL A 385 -2.98 29.75 -18.22
N LEU A 386 -3.03 30.66 -19.19
CA LEU A 386 -4.11 31.64 -19.35
C LEU A 386 -5.48 30.99 -19.48
N ILE A 387 -5.59 29.92 -20.28
CA ILE A 387 -6.83 29.14 -20.44
C ILE A 387 -7.19 28.45 -19.12
N SER A 388 -6.20 27.95 -18.38
CA SER A 388 -6.43 27.24 -17.11
C SER A 388 -6.80 28.17 -15.94
N MET A 389 -6.47 29.47 -16.00
CA MET A 389 -6.74 30.42 -14.91
C MET A 389 -8.22 30.49 -14.54
N VAL A 390 -9.13 30.30 -15.51
CA VAL A 390 -10.58 30.33 -15.30
C VAL A 390 -11.07 29.13 -14.46
N TYR A 391 -10.29 28.05 -14.40
CA TYR A 391 -10.61 26.83 -13.65
C TYR A 391 -9.95 26.77 -12.27
N LEU A 392 -9.10 27.74 -11.92
CA LEU A 392 -8.42 27.77 -10.63
C LEU A 392 -9.33 28.39 -9.55
N PRO A 393 -9.29 27.87 -8.31
CA PRO A 393 -10.03 28.47 -7.21
C PRO A 393 -9.43 29.83 -6.81
N ASP A 394 -10.29 30.74 -6.35
CA ASP A 394 -9.88 32.09 -5.89
C ASP A 394 -8.92 32.06 -4.68
N VAL A 395 -8.95 30.98 -3.91
CA VAL A 395 -8.10 30.76 -2.73
C VAL A 395 -7.24 29.52 -2.93
N MET A 396 -5.94 29.64 -2.67
CA MET A 396 -4.99 28.54 -2.77
C MET A 396 -5.43 27.34 -1.91
N PRO A 397 -5.63 26.15 -2.51
CA PRO A 397 -6.01 24.97 -1.75
C PRO A 397 -4.91 24.58 -0.76
N ALA A 398 -5.31 24.23 0.47
CA ALA A 398 -4.39 23.77 1.50
C ALA A 398 -3.60 22.51 1.11
N SER A 399 -4.19 21.66 0.26
CA SER A 399 -3.54 20.50 -0.35
C SER A 399 -2.39 20.93 -1.25
N PHE A 400 -2.64 21.85 -2.19
CA PHE A 400 -1.63 22.41 -3.09
C PHE A 400 -0.47 23.05 -2.32
N GLN A 401 -0.78 23.89 -1.33
CA GLN A 401 0.22 24.54 -0.49
C GLN A 401 1.09 23.53 0.29
N ALA A 402 0.51 22.40 0.69
CA ALA A 402 1.26 21.33 1.38
C ALA A 402 2.14 20.51 0.42
N THR A 403 1.75 20.43 -0.85
CA THR A 403 2.43 19.64 -1.87
C THR A 403 3.43 20.43 -2.72
N TYR A 404 3.36 21.74 -2.70
CA TYR A 404 4.19 22.60 -3.55
C TYR A 404 5.67 22.49 -3.16
N THR A 405 6.49 22.06 -4.12
CA THR A 405 7.95 22.13 -4.07
C THR A 405 8.43 23.16 -5.09
N PRO A 406 9.14 24.23 -4.67
CA PRO A 406 9.68 25.22 -5.60
C PRO A 406 10.60 24.56 -6.63
N VAL A 407 10.47 24.93 -7.89
CA VAL A 407 11.34 24.39 -8.95
C VAL A 407 12.62 25.21 -9.03
N GLU A 408 13.74 24.62 -8.62
CA GLU A 408 15.04 25.32 -8.56
C GLU A 408 15.68 25.60 -9.93
N SER A 409 15.25 24.92 -11.01
CA SER A 409 15.85 25.04 -12.35
C SER A 409 14.80 25.08 -13.46
N ALA A 410 13.93 26.08 -13.41
CA ALA A 410 12.87 26.28 -14.39
C ALA A 410 13.42 26.57 -15.81
N GLY A 411 12.84 25.94 -16.84
CA GLY A 411 13.16 26.16 -18.26
C GLY A 411 14.25 25.27 -18.87
N THR A 412 14.82 24.31 -18.12
CA THR A 412 15.80 23.38 -18.69
C THR A 412 15.13 22.28 -19.53
N ASP A 413 15.81 21.78 -20.57
CA ASP A 413 15.30 20.68 -21.42
C ASP A 413 14.91 19.45 -20.60
N ALA A 414 15.70 19.10 -19.57
CA ALA A 414 15.38 18.02 -18.65
C ALA A 414 14.06 18.24 -17.90
N GLN A 415 13.77 19.48 -17.48
CA GLN A 415 12.52 19.81 -16.81
C GLN A 415 11.34 19.84 -17.79
N ILE A 416 11.56 20.28 -19.04
CA ILE A 416 10.53 20.24 -20.09
C ILE A 416 10.14 18.78 -20.39
N LYS A 417 11.13 17.87 -20.49
CA LYS A 417 10.89 16.41 -20.58
C LYS A 417 10.10 15.87 -19.41
N HIS A 418 10.42 16.30 -18.19
CA HIS A 418 9.68 15.90 -17.01
C HIS A 418 8.23 16.38 -17.03
N LEU A 419 8.01 17.66 -17.35
CA LEU A 419 6.67 18.23 -17.48
C LEU A 419 5.86 17.50 -18.56
N ALA A 420 6.47 17.21 -19.72
CA ALA A 420 5.87 16.42 -20.78
C ALA A 420 5.45 15.04 -20.27
N ARG A 421 6.28 14.38 -19.46
CA ARG A 421 5.99 13.08 -18.87
C ARG A 421 4.87 13.10 -17.82
N LEU A 422 4.83 14.14 -16.97
CA LEU A 422 3.72 14.35 -16.04
C LEU A 422 2.40 14.57 -16.77
N MET A 423 2.41 15.43 -17.80
CA MET A 423 1.24 15.66 -18.65
C MET A 423 0.84 14.40 -19.42
N ALA A 424 1.80 13.64 -19.95
CA ALA A 424 1.56 12.38 -20.64
C ALA A 424 0.91 11.34 -19.73
N THR A 425 1.37 11.25 -18.47
CA THR A 425 0.75 10.38 -17.46
C THR A 425 -0.72 10.75 -17.25
N GLN A 426 -1.02 12.05 -17.10
CA GLN A 426 -2.39 12.55 -16.93
C GLN A 426 -3.24 12.30 -18.18
N MET A 427 -2.74 12.62 -19.36
CA MET A 427 -3.44 12.42 -20.63
C MET A 427 -3.73 10.94 -20.88
N THR A 428 -2.74 10.07 -20.68
CA THR A 428 -2.90 8.61 -20.82
C THR A 428 -3.93 8.08 -19.83
N SER A 429 -3.93 8.56 -18.58
CA SER A 429 -4.95 8.19 -17.58
C SER A 429 -6.36 8.63 -17.96
N ALA A 430 -6.50 9.76 -18.66
CA ALA A 430 -7.75 10.25 -19.23
C ALA A 430 -8.10 9.57 -20.57
N GLY A 431 -7.24 8.68 -21.07
CA GLY A 431 -7.42 7.99 -22.35
C GLY A 431 -7.18 8.88 -23.58
N ILE A 432 -6.39 9.95 -23.44
CA ILE A 432 -6.04 10.96 -24.47
C ILE A 432 -4.56 10.81 -24.82
N GLY A 433 -4.20 10.76 -26.11
CA GLY A 433 -2.81 10.75 -26.57
C GLY A 433 -2.58 9.95 -27.86
N PRO A 434 -1.46 10.17 -28.55
CA PRO A 434 -1.15 9.56 -29.85
C PRO A 434 -0.97 8.04 -29.78
N ALA A 435 -0.63 7.48 -28.61
CA ALA A 435 -0.49 6.03 -28.43
C ALA A 435 -1.76 5.21 -28.73
N ARG A 436 -2.95 5.84 -28.76
CA ARG A 436 -4.20 5.20 -29.21
C ARG A 436 -4.37 5.15 -30.72
N GLU A 437 -3.74 6.06 -31.46
CA GLU A 437 -3.85 6.09 -32.92
C GLU A 437 -3.12 4.88 -33.53
N ASP A 438 -2.01 4.46 -32.93
CA ASP A 438 -1.23 3.28 -33.37
C ASP A 438 -1.91 1.93 -33.05
N ASP A 439 -2.70 1.84 -31.97
CA ASP A 439 -3.49 0.64 -31.66
C ASP A 439 -4.77 0.56 -32.51
N ALA A 440 -5.42 1.69 -32.80
CA ALA A 440 -6.59 1.73 -33.69
C ALA A 440 -6.24 1.46 -35.17
N CYS A 441 -5.05 1.91 -35.63
CA CYS A 441 -4.59 1.65 -37.00
C CYS A 441 -4.20 0.19 -37.26
N LYS A 442 -4.09 -0.66 -36.23
CA LYS A 442 -3.81 -2.10 -36.40
C LYS A 442 -5.08 -2.95 -36.55
N GLU A 443 -6.26 -2.42 -36.24
CA GLU A 443 -7.54 -3.14 -36.37
C GLU A 443 -8.32 -2.80 -37.65
N GLU A 444 -8.02 -1.70 -38.33
CA GLU A 444 -8.69 -1.33 -39.59
C GLU A 444 -7.72 -1.45 -40.77
N GLY A 445 -7.89 -2.53 -41.53
CA GLY A 445 -7.20 -2.72 -42.79
C GLY A 445 -7.72 -1.78 -43.88
N ASN A 446 -6.77 -1.07 -44.49
CA ASN A 446 -6.75 -0.57 -45.85
C ASN A 446 -7.66 0.63 -46.20
N GLU A 447 -7.06 1.81 -46.33
CA GLU A 447 -7.18 2.64 -47.55
C GLU A 447 -6.08 3.73 -47.55
N GLU A 448 -5.37 3.83 -48.67
CA GLU A 448 -4.40 4.89 -48.96
C GLU A 448 -5.13 6.20 -49.22
N ASP A 449 -4.75 7.30 -48.54
CA ASP A 449 -4.65 8.59 -49.22
C ASP A 449 -3.62 9.52 -48.57
N SER A 450 -2.94 10.23 -49.45
CA SER A 450 -1.88 11.20 -49.27
C SER A 450 -2.39 12.56 -48.77
N GLY A 451 -1.65 13.19 -47.86
CA GLY A 451 -1.86 14.61 -47.52
C GLY A 451 -1.39 14.98 -46.11
N THR A 452 -0.29 15.75 -46.04
CA THR A 452 0.17 16.60 -44.92
C THR A 452 -0.32 16.21 -43.50
N LYS A 453 0.54 15.52 -42.74
CA LYS A 453 0.32 15.20 -41.32
C LYS A 453 0.36 16.46 -40.45
N ASP A 454 -0.74 17.18 -40.35
CA ASP A 454 -1.10 17.83 -39.09
C ASP A 454 -1.63 16.73 -38.16
N GLN A 455 -0.83 16.33 -37.17
CA GLN A 455 -1.24 15.39 -36.13
C GLN A 455 -2.26 16.08 -35.20
N LEU A 456 -3.49 16.25 -35.68
CA LEU A 456 -4.59 16.81 -34.91
C LEU A 456 -5.24 15.71 -34.05
N ILE A 457 -5.17 15.89 -32.74
CA ILE A 457 -5.87 15.05 -31.73
C ILE A 457 -7.37 15.01 -32.07
N LYS A 458 -7.86 13.88 -32.59
CA LYS A 458 -9.30 13.69 -32.83
C LYS A 458 -10.02 13.44 -31.50
N ARG A 459 -10.73 14.46 -31.00
CA ARG A 459 -11.72 14.34 -29.92
C ARG A 459 -12.92 13.51 -30.40
N LYS A 460 -13.07 12.27 -29.91
CA LYS A 460 -14.39 11.62 -29.85
C LYS A 460 -15.09 12.20 -28.63
N VAL A 461 -16.00 13.15 -28.82
CA VAL A 461 -16.84 13.70 -27.76
C VAL A 461 -17.96 12.69 -27.46
N PRO A 462 -18.00 12.06 -26.27
CA PRO A 462 -19.27 11.50 -25.79
C PRO A 462 -20.16 12.70 -25.43
N ALA A 463 -21.34 12.76 -26.04
CA ALA A 463 -22.37 13.68 -25.58
C ALA A 463 -22.65 13.36 -24.10
N VAL A 464 -22.58 14.38 -23.25
CA VAL A 464 -22.63 14.35 -21.77
C VAL A 464 -21.28 14.07 -21.08
N MET A 465 -20.37 15.04 -21.16
CA MET A 465 -19.64 15.54 -19.99
C MET A 465 -19.03 16.90 -20.35
N LEU A 466 -19.66 17.98 -19.86
CA LEU A 466 -19.03 19.30 -19.83
C LEU A 466 -17.80 19.15 -18.90
N GLY A 467 -16.61 19.37 -19.45
CA GLY A 467 -15.34 19.13 -18.79
C GLY A 467 -15.25 19.85 -17.44
N GLN A 468 -15.45 19.10 -16.37
CA GLN A 468 -14.97 19.48 -15.05
C GLN A 468 -13.53 18.98 -14.96
N ALA A 469 -12.58 19.91 -14.95
CA ALA A 469 -11.33 19.64 -14.25
C ALA A 469 -11.71 19.17 -12.84
N ILE A 470 -11.14 18.05 -12.38
CA ILE A 470 -11.36 17.54 -11.03
C ILE A 470 -10.77 18.58 -10.08
N SER A 471 -11.62 19.51 -9.62
CA SER A 471 -11.32 20.39 -8.51
C SER A 471 -11.18 19.53 -7.25
N VAL A 472 -10.08 19.70 -6.55
CA VAL A 472 -9.72 18.97 -5.31
C VAL A 472 -10.59 19.42 -4.11
N VAL A 473 -11.70 20.12 -4.34
CA VAL A 473 -12.61 20.60 -3.30
C VAL A 473 -14.03 20.23 -3.71
N GLY A 474 -14.70 19.44 -2.86
CA GLY A 474 -16.08 18.99 -3.06
C GLY A 474 -17.02 20.16 -3.32
N GLY A 475 -17.74 20.10 -4.44
CA GLY A 475 -18.64 21.15 -4.88
C GLY A 475 -19.85 21.31 -3.96
N TYR A 476 -20.00 22.53 -3.43
CA TYR A 476 -21.28 23.04 -2.94
C TYR A 476 -22.20 23.26 -4.14
N THR A 477 -23.39 22.67 -4.11
CA THR A 477 -24.47 23.02 -5.05
C THR A 477 -25.16 24.29 -4.56
N GLU A 478 -24.85 25.43 -5.17
CA GLU A 478 -25.70 26.62 -5.09
C GLU A 478 -26.93 26.44 -5.99
N LYS A 479 -28.12 26.63 -5.41
CA LYS A 479 -29.39 26.69 -6.14
C LYS A 479 -29.50 28.04 -6.84
N ALA A 480 -29.68 28.02 -8.16
CA ALA A 480 -30.13 29.18 -8.92
C ALA A 480 -31.68 29.19 -9.02
N PRO A 481 -32.31 30.37 -9.25
CA PRO A 481 -33.71 30.64 -8.92
C PRO A 481 -34.68 30.38 -10.07
N THR A 482 -35.92 30.08 -9.71
CA THR A 482 -37.09 29.93 -10.60
C THR A 482 -37.73 31.28 -10.95
N PRO A 483 -38.28 31.45 -12.17
CA PRO A 483 -39.35 32.42 -12.42
C PRO A 483 -40.71 31.73 -12.68
N ASP A 484 -41.74 32.41 -12.19
CA ASP A 484 -43.17 32.08 -12.21
C ASP A 484 -43.84 32.11 -13.60
N VAL A 485 -44.92 31.33 -13.78
CA VAL A 485 -46.33 31.76 -14.01
C VAL A 485 -47.21 30.58 -14.53
N VAL A 486 -48.43 30.53 -13.97
CA VAL A 486 -49.53 29.52 -13.92
C VAL A 486 -50.51 29.59 -15.13
N PRO A 487 -51.72 28.92 -15.21
CA PRO A 487 -52.30 27.68 -14.64
C PRO A 487 -53.21 26.82 -15.60
N THR A 488 -53.85 25.77 -15.03
CA THR A 488 -55.11 25.05 -15.40
C THR A 488 -54.92 23.62 -15.97
N THR A 489 -55.60 22.54 -15.54
CA THR A 489 -56.84 22.30 -14.76
C THR A 489 -56.74 21.04 -13.88
N VAL A 490 -57.60 21.02 -12.85
CA VAL A 490 -57.76 20.09 -11.72
C VAL A 490 -58.66 18.88 -12.07
N LYS A 491 -58.39 17.68 -11.53
CA LYS A 491 -59.40 16.76 -10.94
C LYS A 491 -58.82 15.96 -9.75
N ARG A 492 -59.62 15.86 -8.67
CA ARG A 492 -59.29 15.49 -7.27
C ARG A 492 -59.28 13.97 -6.95
N LEU A 493 -58.46 13.65 -5.91
CA LEU A 493 -58.50 12.67 -4.78
C LEU A 493 -59.70 11.67 -4.62
N PRO A 494 -59.56 10.51 -3.92
CA PRO A 494 -59.01 10.40 -2.54
C PRO A 494 -58.19 9.14 -2.14
N GLU A 495 -57.54 9.25 -0.98
CA GLU A 495 -56.75 8.23 -0.23
C GLU A 495 -57.56 7.00 0.20
N PRO A 496 -56.93 5.83 0.43
CA PRO A 496 -57.48 4.78 1.28
C PRO A 496 -56.63 4.45 2.52
N ILE A 497 -57.38 4.19 3.58
CA ILE A 497 -57.06 3.81 4.95
C ILE A 497 -56.43 2.40 5.03
N LEU A 498 -55.51 2.21 5.97
CA LEU A 498 -54.89 0.94 6.38
C LEU A 498 -55.88 -0.02 7.05
N PRO A 499 -55.69 -1.34 6.89
CA PRO A 499 -55.95 -2.27 7.97
C PRO A 499 -54.79 -3.22 8.32
N THR A 500 -54.81 -3.62 9.58
CA THR A 500 -53.86 -4.40 10.37
C THR A 500 -53.85 -5.90 10.03
N ALA A 501 -52.70 -6.52 10.33
CA ALA A 501 -52.48 -7.91 10.78
C ALA A 501 -52.20 -9.05 9.75
N GLN A 502 -51.08 -9.74 10.07
CA GLN A 502 -50.82 -11.18 9.98
C GLN A 502 -50.12 -11.83 8.76
N THR A 503 -48.86 -12.24 9.05
CA THR A 503 -48.18 -13.53 8.78
C THR A 503 -47.78 -13.99 7.37
N LYS A 504 -46.48 -14.37 7.32
CA LYS A 504 -45.77 -15.38 6.50
C LYS A 504 -45.17 -14.99 5.13
N MET A 505 -43.83 -15.06 5.16
CA MET A 505 -42.90 -15.76 4.25
C MET A 505 -42.46 -15.14 2.90
N THR A 506 -41.13 -15.19 2.74
CA THR A 506 -40.32 -15.43 1.52
C THR A 506 -40.36 -14.42 0.39
N GLY A 507 -39.15 -13.99 -0.03
CA GLY A 507 -38.91 -13.45 -1.37
C GLY A 507 -37.97 -12.27 -1.38
N ALA A 508 -36.76 -12.48 -1.88
CA ALA A 508 -35.75 -11.46 -2.12
C ALA A 508 -36.25 -10.37 -3.08
N SER A 509 -36.05 -9.10 -2.72
CA SER A 509 -35.57 -8.02 -3.59
C SER A 509 -35.71 -6.69 -2.85
N GLY A 510 -34.64 -6.27 -2.17
CA GLY A 510 -34.56 -4.96 -1.55
C GLY A 510 -33.35 -4.23 -2.11
N ARG A 511 -33.58 -3.21 -2.93
CA ARG A 511 -32.57 -2.20 -3.30
C ARG A 511 -31.81 -1.80 -2.02
N LYS A 512 -30.51 -2.07 -1.98
CA LYS A 512 -29.63 -1.70 -0.86
C LYS A 512 -29.72 -0.19 -0.65
N LYS A 513 -30.42 0.25 0.40
CA LYS A 513 -30.31 1.62 0.91
C LYS A 513 -28.85 1.80 1.32
N VAL A 514 -28.21 2.83 0.79
CA VAL A 514 -26.87 3.24 1.18
C VAL A 514 -26.85 3.41 2.70
N PHE A 515 -26.03 2.61 3.38
CA PHE A 515 -25.83 2.71 4.82
C PHE A 515 -25.20 4.06 5.13
N ARG A 516 -25.92 4.93 5.87
CA ARG A 516 -25.36 6.15 6.42
C ARG A 516 -25.18 5.96 7.90
N LEU A 517 -23.99 6.30 8.41
CA LEU A 517 -23.66 6.15 9.83
C LEU A 517 -24.63 6.93 10.74
N SER A 518 -25.16 8.05 10.24
CA SER A 518 -26.24 8.84 10.88
C SER A 518 -27.53 8.07 11.12
N ASP A 519 -27.79 7.02 10.34
CA ASP A 519 -29.05 6.26 10.38
C ASP A 519 -29.01 5.16 11.45
N VAL A 520 -27.83 4.87 12.01
CA VAL A 520 -27.59 3.78 12.98
C VAL A 520 -26.95 4.29 14.28
N VAL A 521 -26.32 5.46 14.25
CA VAL A 521 -25.74 6.09 15.44
C VAL A 521 -26.72 7.10 16.01
N GLN A 522 -27.26 6.80 17.20
CA GLN A 522 -27.95 7.80 18.01
C GLN A 522 -26.94 8.85 18.47
N THR A 523 -27.19 10.11 18.11
CA THR A 523 -26.44 11.24 18.68
C THR A 523 -26.66 11.26 20.18
N LEU A 524 -25.57 11.19 20.95
CA LEU A 524 -25.63 11.30 22.40
C LEU A 524 -26.24 12.66 22.76
N SER A 525 -27.20 12.65 23.68
CA SER A 525 -27.73 13.90 24.24
C SER A 525 -26.62 14.65 25.00
N GLU A 526 -26.66 15.98 25.02
CA GLU A 526 -25.74 16.82 25.80
C GLU A 526 -25.49 16.31 27.24
N PRO A 527 -26.50 15.92 28.04
CA PRO A 527 -26.27 15.40 29.39
C PRO A 527 -25.52 14.05 29.42
N GLN A 528 -25.66 13.22 28.38
CA GLN A 528 -24.90 11.97 28.27
C GLN A 528 -23.43 12.26 27.93
N ILE A 529 -23.18 13.26 27.09
CA ILE A 529 -21.82 13.70 26.73
C ILE A 529 -21.11 14.25 27.96
N GLU A 530 -21.76 15.11 28.74
CA GLU A 530 -21.23 15.63 30.00
C GLU A 530 -20.91 14.50 30.99
N THR A 531 -21.82 13.54 31.17
CA THR A 531 -21.63 12.39 32.07
C THR A 531 -20.44 11.53 31.65
N LEU A 532 -20.31 11.23 30.35
CA LEU A 532 -19.21 10.42 29.82
C LEU A 532 -17.87 11.16 29.90
N THR A 533 -17.88 12.47 29.65
CA THR A 533 -16.71 13.35 29.79
C THR A 533 -16.24 13.38 31.24
N SER A 534 -17.17 13.56 32.18
CA SER A 534 -16.88 13.54 33.62
C SER A 534 -16.24 12.21 34.06
N LYS A 535 -16.81 11.07 33.64
CA LYS A 535 -16.25 9.74 33.91
C LYS A 535 -14.87 9.53 33.29
N ALA A 536 -14.60 10.08 32.10
CA ALA A 536 -13.29 10.00 31.47
C ALA A 536 -12.24 10.79 32.26
N VAL A 537 -12.55 12.03 32.65
CA VAL A 537 -11.63 12.88 33.42
C VAL A 537 -11.35 12.30 34.81
N LYS A 538 -12.38 11.81 35.53
CA LYS A 538 -12.20 11.17 36.84
C LYS A 538 -11.29 9.93 36.77
N ARG A 539 -11.38 9.13 35.70
CA ARG A 539 -10.45 8.00 35.47
C ARG A 539 -9.00 8.47 35.30
N ILE A 540 -8.77 9.58 34.59
CA ILE A 540 -7.43 10.15 34.42
C ILE A 540 -6.92 10.74 35.74
N LEU A 541 -7.78 11.44 36.49
CA LEU A 541 -7.45 11.97 37.82
C LEU A 541 -7.02 10.86 38.79
N HIS A 542 -7.77 9.76 38.91
CA HIS A 542 -7.42 8.69 39.86
C HIS A 542 -6.32 7.73 39.39
N SER A 543 -5.79 7.88 38.16
CA SER A 543 -4.70 7.04 37.63
C SER A 543 -3.29 7.40 38.14
N GLU A 544 -3.18 8.35 39.08
CA GLU A 544 -1.91 8.89 39.60
C GLU A 544 -0.89 7.82 40.00
N LYS A 545 -1.29 6.85 40.84
CA LYS A 545 -0.39 5.79 41.34
C LYS A 545 0.08 4.86 40.22
N ALA A 546 -0.83 4.49 39.31
CA ALA A 546 -0.51 3.61 38.18
C ALA A 546 0.44 4.28 37.18
N ILE A 547 0.25 5.57 36.91
CA ILE A 547 1.09 6.32 35.97
C ILE A 547 2.45 6.66 36.59
N ALA A 548 2.52 6.93 37.90
CA ALA A 548 3.78 7.15 38.60
C ALA A 548 4.73 5.95 38.48
N GLN A 549 4.20 4.72 38.55
CA GLN A 549 5.00 3.49 38.36
C GLN A 549 5.59 3.35 36.95
N SER A 550 4.96 3.97 35.95
CA SER A 550 5.44 3.97 34.55
C SER A 550 6.41 5.10 34.21
N GLY A 551 6.67 6.04 35.15
CA GLY A 551 7.51 7.23 34.91
C GLY A 551 6.86 8.33 34.06
N MET A 552 5.57 8.19 33.72
CA MET A 552 4.87 9.09 32.79
C MET A 552 3.99 10.16 33.47
N SER A 553 4.27 10.49 34.74
CA SER A 553 3.48 11.46 35.53
C SER A 553 3.37 12.84 34.87
N HIS A 554 4.45 13.31 34.24
CA HIS A 554 4.50 14.59 33.53
C HIS A 554 3.52 14.64 32.33
N VAL A 555 3.25 13.50 31.68
CA VAL A 555 2.29 13.42 30.56
C VAL A 555 0.86 13.54 31.09
N ARG A 556 0.54 12.86 32.21
CA ARG A 556 -0.78 12.98 32.87
C ARG A 556 -1.06 14.43 33.28
N VAL A 557 -0.08 15.10 33.89
CA VAL A 557 -0.20 16.51 34.30
C VAL A 557 -0.50 17.42 33.10
N LYS A 558 0.28 17.27 32.01
CA LYS A 558 0.09 18.06 30.78
C LYS A 558 -1.24 17.78 30.08
N LEU A 559 -1.73 16.54 30.14
CA LEU A 559 -3.02 16.15 29.57
C LEU A 559 -4.17 16.80 30.35
N LEU A 560 -4.15 16.69 31.69
CA LEU A 560 -5.18 17.27 32.55
C LEU A 560 -5.23 18.80 32.46
N SER A 561 -4.09 19.49 32.51
CA SER A 561 -4.06 20.95 32.43
C SER A 561 -4.55 21.48 31.09
N ARG A 562 -4.29 20.79 29.98
CA ARG A 562 -4.81 21.14 28.65
C ARG A 562 -6.28 20.82 28.48
N LEU A 563 -6.73 19.67 28.98
CA LEU A 563 -8.13 19.26 28.86
C LEU A 563 -9.04 20.23 29.62
N VAL A 564 -8.69 20.61 30.85
CA VAL A 564 -9.51 21.56 31.63
C VAL A 564 -9.56 22.95 30.99
N THR A 565 -8.48 23.40 30.35
CA THR A 565 -8.41 24.74 29.75
C THR A 565 -8.97 24.82 28.33
N GLN A 566 -8.99 23.73 27.56
CA GLN A 566 -9.53 23.71 26.19
C GLN A 566 -11.04 23.49 26.12
N PHE A 567 -11.63 22.86 27.14
CA PHE A 567 -13.07 22.60 27.20
C PHE A 567 -13.81 23.65 28.05
N GLU A 568 -13.47 24.93 27.88
CA GLU A 568 -14.15 26.08 28.51
C GLU A 568 -14.27 26.00 30.04
N GLY A 569 -13.35 25.31 30.71
CA GLY A 569 -13.40 25.15 32.17
C GLY A 569 -14.41 24.11 32.66
N MET A 570 -15.04 23.32 31.77
CA MET A 570 -15.76 22.13 32.18
C MET A 570 -14.85 21.26 33.05
N MET A 571 -15.37 20.80 34.20
CA MET A 571 -14.63 19.96 35.16
C MET A 571 -13.48 20.66 35.92
N LYS A 572 -13.38 22.00 35.84
CA LYS A 572 -12.39 22.77 36.63
C LYS A 572 -12.58 22.57 38.13
N GLU A 573 -13.84 22.49 38.58
CA GLU A 573 -14.17 22.23 39.99
C GLU A 573 -13.70 20.86 40.46
N ASP A 574 -13.99 19.78 39.72
CA ASP A 574 -13.53 18.42 40.08
C ASP A 574 -12.00 18.31 40.14
N VAL A 575 -11.29 19.02 39.24
CA VAL A 575 -9.82 19.01 39.20
C VAL A 575 -9.24 19.85 40.33
N LEU A 576 -9.89 20.98 40.66
CA LEU A 576 -9.50 21.82 41.78
C LEU A 576 -9.72 21.09 43.12
N GLU A 577 -10.87 20.45 43.31
CA GLU A 577 -11.16 19.62 44.47
C GLU A 577 -10.12 18.51 44.62
N PHE A 578 -9.81 17.81 43.53
CA PHE A 578 -8.75 16.79 43.51
C PHE A 578 -7.37 17.36 43.86
N ILE A 579 -7.01 18.56 43.41
CA ILE A 579 -5.72 19.18 43.77
C ILE A 579 -5.70 19.55 45.27
N LEU A 580 -6.80 20.11 45.78
CA LEU A 580 -6.90 20.59 47.16
C LEU A 580 -6.89 19.46 48.19
N ASP A 581 -7.40 18.28 47.84
CA ASP A 581 -7.34 17.07 48.67
C ASP A 581 -5.91 16.70 49.11
N ASP A 582 -4.91 16.95 48.25
CA ASP A 582 -3.49 16.75 48.59
C ASP A 582 -2.59 17.71 47.80
N ILE A 583 -2.63 18.97 48.20
CA ILE A 583 -1.89 20.05 47.54
C ILE A 583 -0.36 19.84 47.55
N ARG A 584 0.17 19.11 48.54
CA ARG A 584 1.61 18.90 48.68
C ARG A 584 2.15 17.98 47.60
N THR A 585 1.44 16.88 47.33
CA THR A 585 1.85 15.91 46.30
C THR A 585 1.39 16.30 44.89
N ARG A 586 0.37 17.15 44.77
CA ARG A 586 -0.27 17.53 43.49
C ARG A 586 0.07 18.95 43.01
N SER A 587 1.04 19.61 43.63
CA SER A 587 1.44 20.99 43.30
C SER A 587 1.85 21.18 41.84
N ASP A 588 2.50 20.18 41.22
CA ASP A 588 2.86 20.20 39.80
C ASP A 588 1.64 20.36 38.87
N LEU A 589 0.52 19.71 39.21
CA LEU A 589 -0.72 19.85 38.45
C LEU A 589 -1.33 21.25 38.63
N ALA A 590 -1.29 21.77 39.86
CA ALA A 590 -1.74 23.13 40.18
C ALA A 590 -0.96 24.19 39.39
N PHE A 591 0.38 24.10 39.39
CA PHE A 591 1.23 25.03 38.64
C PHE A 591 1.03 24.90 37.13
N SER A 592 0.88 23.67 36.62
CA SER A 592 0.60 23.48 35.18
C SER A 592 -0.75 24.04 34.78
N LEU A 593 -1.77 23.96 35.64
CA LEU A 593 -3.10 24.53 35.38
C LEU A 593 -3.04 26.06 35.39
N LEU A 594 -2.42 26.65 36.42
CA LEU A 594 -2.21 28.11 36.52
C LEU A 594 -1.44 28.67 35.31
N TYR A 595 -0.37 28.00 34.90
CA TYR A 595 0.41 28.39 33.73
C TYR A 595 -0.43 28.36 32.45
N GLN A 596 -1.28 27.35 32.30
CA GLN A 596 -2.12 27.19 31.11
C GLN A 596 -3.29 28.20 31.10
N GLU A 597 -3.87 28.51 32.26
CA GLU A 597 -4.85 29.60 32.39
C GLU A 597 -4.22 30.97 32.11
N TYR A 598 -3.01 31.20 32.60
CA TYR A 598 -2.25 32.42 32.29
C TYR A 598 -1.96 32.58 30.80
N ASN A 599 -1.55 31.50 30.11
CA ASN A 599 -1.37 31.53 28.66
C ASN A 599 -2.68 31.77 27.90
N THR A 600 -3.77 31.19 28.39
CA THR A 600 -5.10 31.42 27.81
C THR A 600 -5.49 32.88 27.97
N TYR A 601 -5.28 33.46 29.16
CA TYR A 601 -5.49 34.87 29.43
C TYR A 601 -4.64 35.79 28.53
N LEU A 602 -3.36 35.47 28.33
CA LEU A 602 -2.49 36.22 27.41
C LEU A 602 -2.97 36.16 25.95
N ASN A 603 -3.49 35.02 25.50
CA ASN A 603 -4.03 34.89 24.15
C ASN A 603 -5.33 35.71 23.94
N PHE A 604 -6.08 36.00 25.01
CA PHE A 604 -7.28 36.84 24.97
C PHE A 604 -7.01 38.33 25.23
N SER A 605 -5.80 38.73 25.64
CA SER A 605 -5.45 40.11 25.94
C SER A 605 -4.27 40.59 25.07
N PRO A 606 -4.52 41.23 23.90
CA PRO A 606 -3.46 41.57 22.94
C PRO A 606 -2.50 42.68 23.40
N ASN A 607 -2.72 43.30 24.56
CA ASN A 607 -2.01 44.51 24.98
C ASN A 607 -1.27 44.32 26.31
N TRP A 608 -0.15 43.60 26.28
CA TRP A 608 0.95 43.90 27.20
C TRP A 608 2.32 43.57 26.60
N SER A 609 2.90 44.56 25.93
CA SER A 609 4.30 44.56 25.52
C SER A 609 5.21 44.79 26.74
N TRP A 610 5.81 43.74 27.29
CA TRP A 610 7.00 43.92 28.13
C TRP A 610 8.20 44.20 27.22
N ARG A 611 8.54 45.49 27.07
CA ARG A 611 9.91 45.89 26.72
C ARG A 611 10.82 45.41 27.85
N LEU A 612 11.69 44.45 27.56
CA LEU A 612 12.89 44.23 28.36
C LEU A 612 13.89 45.35 28.03
N PRO A 613 14.36 46.15 29.00
CA PRO A 613 15.47 47.05 28.78
C PRO A 613 16.74 46.20 28.62
N THR A 614 17.46 46.44 27.54
CA THR A 614 18.85 46.02 27.37
C THR A 614 19.68 46.39 28.59
N ARG A 615 20.24 45.39 29.26
CA ARG A 615 21.62 45.39 29.77
C ARG A 615 22.17 43.97 29.80
#